data_AF-A0AAT9T7V0-F1
#
_entry.id   AF-A0AAT9T7V0-F1
#
_cell.length_a   1.000
_cell.length_b   1.000
_cell.length_c   1.000
_cell.angle_alpha   90.00
_cell.angle_beta   90.00
_cell.angle_gamma   90.00
#
_symmetry.space_group_name_H-M   'P 1'
#
loop_
_entity.id
_entity.type
_entity.pdbx_description
1 polymer ?
#
loop_
_entity_poly.entity_id
_entity_poly.type
_entity_poly.pdbx_seq_one_letter_code
_entity_poly.pdbx_strand_id
1 'polypeptide(L)'
;MGHPSPSGASGRQGHSNGLTAVPRFPADATKTGRQRPGVDQLFPRGPGGPGNSSSGTGVGEPTESLLSSSTPVHSSPLGKLRKVGSMKIGIIGAGNIGGNLTRRLTALGHEVAVANSRGPHTLTALAEETGAKPVPASEAARGAQVVVVTVPLKAVPDLPDGFLDGAAEGAAVIDTGNYYPQQRDGRIAAIEDGLPESRWTERQIGHPVIKAFNGTYAQDILNRGRPQGTPGRQALPVAGDDPKAKQAVRDLIDELGFDTVDSGGLDESWRQQPGTPVYGSQGDVDAIVKALSEASQERTAEWRA
;
A
#
# COMPACT_ATOMS: atom_id res chain seq x y z
N MET A 1 -11.51 61.27 22.04
CA MET A 1 -10.92 62.60 22.35
C MET A 1 -9.55 62.34 22.94
N GLY A 2 -8.45 63.01 22.61
CA GLY A 2 -8.15 63.99 21.56
C GLY A 2 -6.64 64.29 21.61
N HIS A 3 -5.98 64.57 20.48
CA HIS A 3 -4.56 64.96 20.44
C HIS A 3 -4.37 66.38 21.01
N PRO A 4 -3.13 66.76 21.40
CA PRO A 4 -2.27 67.45 20.42
C PRO A 4 -0.77 67.03 20.44
N SER A 5 -0.16 67.08 19.25
CA SER A 5 1.28 67.37 19.04
C SER A 5 1.40 68.88 18.68
N PRO A 6 2.58 69.54 18.64
CA PRO A 6 3.74 69.23 17.78
C PRO A 6 5.07 69.39 18.57
N SER A 7 6.28 69.76 18.09
CA SER A 7 6.85 70.12 16.77
C SER A 7 8.39 69.94 16.80
N GLY A 8 9.04 69.60 15.68
CA GLY A 8 10.52 69.64 15.60
C GLY A 8 11.12 69.07 14.32
N ALA A 9 11.21 69.87 13.26
CA ALA A 9 12.07 69.59 12.09
C ALA A 9 13.55 69.91 12.45
N SER A 10 14.60 69.55 11.71
CA SER A 10 14.73 69.27 10.27
C SER A 10 16.05 68.52 9.96
N GLY A 11 16.23 68.01 8.74
CA GLY A 11 17.55 67.55 8.27
C GLY A 11 17.51 66.49 7.16
N ARG A 12 17.38 66.91 5.89
CA ARG A 12 17.51 66.01 4.73
C ARG A 12 18.93 66.05 4.16
N GLN A 13 19.53 64.87 3.99
CA GLN A 13 20.44 64.45 2.91
C GLN A 13 20.52 62.90 3.02
N GLY A 14 20.57 62.09 1.97
CA GLY A 14 20.63 62.44 0.55
C GLY A 14 21.39 61.42 -0.30
N HIS A 15 21.20 60.11 -0.09
CA HIS A 15 21.85 59.08 -0.91
C HIS A 15 20.87 58.02 -1.42
N SER A 16 21.06 57.66 -2.68
CA SER A 16 20.22 56.77 -3.49
C SER A 16 20.88 55.40 -3.75
N ASN A 17 20.07 54.48 -4.27
CA ASN A 17 20.40 53.18 -4.89
C ASN A 17 20.42 51.97 -3.93
N GLY A 18 19.79 50.87 -4.35
CA GLY A 18 19.87 49.59 -3.65
C GLY A 18 18.63 48.69 -3.63
N LEU A 19 17.67 48.81 -4.56
CA LEU A 19 16.61 47.80 -4.72
C LEU A 19 17.25 46.42 -5.01
N THR A 20 17.29 45.54 -4.01
CA THR A 20 17.78 44.16 -4.19
C THR A 20 16.59 43.28 -4.58
N ALA A 21 16.66 42.74 -5.80
CA ALA A 21 15.55 42.03 -6.42
C ALA A 21 15.41 40.59 -5.91
N VAL A 22 14.16 40.12 -5.87
CA VAL A 22 13.80 38.70 -5.70
C VAL A 22 14.32 37.90 -6.91
N PRO A 23 15.07 36.80 -6.72
CA PRO A 23 15.53 35.97 -7.84
C PRO A 23 14.36 35.18 -8.44
N ARG A 24 13.88 35.64 -9.60
CA ARG A 24 13.09 34.80 -10.52
C ARG A 24 14.02 33.77 -11.17
N PHE A 25 13.72 32.49 -11.01
CA PHE A 25 14.38 31.45 -11.81
C PHE A 25 13.82 31.46 -13.25
N PRO A 26 14.66 31.30 -14.28
CA PRO A 26 14.23 31.31 -15.67
C PRO A 26 13.54 30.00 -16.06
N ALA A 27 12.63 30.10 -17.03
CA ALA A 27 11.99 28.95 -17.65
C ALA A 27 12.79 28.45 -18.87
N ASP A 28 12.60 27.16 -19.13
CA ASP A 28 12.91 26.41 -20.34
C ASP A 28 14.39 26.12 -20.70
N ALA A 29 14.71 24.83 -20.70
CA ALA A 29 15.81 24.22 -21.43
C ALA A 29 15.41 22.78 -21.81
N THR A 30 15.53 22.46 -23.09
CA THR A 30 14.93 21.27 -23.70
C THR A 30 15.75 19.99 -23.52
N LYS A 31 15.04 18.85 -23.57
CA LYS A 31 15.50 17.48 -23.88
C LYS A 31 17.00 17.16 -23.71
N THR A 32 17.33 16.47 -22.63
CA THR A 32 18.22 15.29 -22.73
C THR A 32 17.57 14.09 -22.05
N GLY A 33 17.54 12.96 -22.77
CA GLY A 33 16.87 11.75 -22.29
C GLY A 33 17.74 10.97 -21.30
N ARG A 34 17.37 11.00 -20.02
CA ARG A 34 17.63 9.88 -19.10
C ARG A 34 16.30 9.51 -18.44
N GLN A 35 15.81 8.31 -18.73
CA GLN A 35 14.68 7.74 -18.01
C GLN A 35 15.06 7.67 -16.53
N ARG A 36 14.24 8.26 -15.66
CA ARG A 36 14.31 7.95 -14.23
C ARG A 36 13.86 6.50 -14.08
N PRO A 37 14.60 5.63 -13.36
CA PRO A 37 14.19 4.25 -13.19
C PRO A 37 12.82 4.20 -12.50
N GLY A 38 11.92 3.37 -13.03
CA GLY A 38 10.62 3.12 -12.41
C GLY A 38 10.79 2.42 -11.06
N VAL A 39 9.82 2.59 -10.17
CA VAL A 39 9.81 2.03 -8.80
C VAL A 39 9.99 0.50 -8.79
N ASP A 40 9.63 -0.17 -9.89
CA ASP A 40 9.84 -1.62 -10.10
C ASP A 40 11.31 -2.06 -10.10
N GLN A 41 12.29 -1.14 -10.14
CA GLN A 41 13.72 -1.46 -10.00
C GLN A 41 14.23 -1.52 -8.55
N LEU A 42 13.39 -1.20 -7.55
CA LEU A 42 13.76 -1.26 -6.12
C LEU A 42 13.49 -2.62 -5.46
N PHE A 43 13.23 -3.65 -6.27
CA PHE A 43 13.05 -5.02 -5.81
C PHE A 43 14.13 -5.92 -6.45
N PRO A 44 14.83 -6.76 -5.66
CA PRO A 44 15.81 -7.70 -6.21
C PRO A 44 15.10 -8.76 -7.08
N ARG A 45 15.65 -9.04 -8.27
CA ARG A 45 15.15 -10.12 -9.13
C ARG A 45 15.42 -11.47 -8.46
N GLY A 46 14.37 -12.22 -8.13
CA GLY A 46 14.49 -13.56 -7.58
C GLY A 46 15.18 -14.55 -8.54
N PRO A 47 15.85 -15.60 -8.02
CA PRO A 47 16.53 -16.60 -8.84
C PRO A 47 15.53 -17.49 -9.59
N GLY A 48 15.81 -17.77 -10.87
CA GLY A 48 15.02 -18.70 -11.66
C GLY A 48 15.25 -20.15 -11.21
N GLY A 49 14.17 -20.89 -10.97
CA GLY A 49 14.22 -22.33 -10.69
C GLY A 49 14.64 -23.15 -11.92
N PRO A 50 15.32 -24.30 -11.74
CA PRO A 50 15.82 -25.10 -12.85
C PRO A 50 14.69 -25.82 -13.59
N GLY A 51 14.81 -25.88 -14.92
CA GLY A 51 13.91 -26.67 -15.76
C GLY A 51 14.17 -28.17 -15.61
N ASN A 52 13.09 -28.96 -15.66
CA ASN A 52 13.18 -30.42 -15.60
C ASN A 52 12.98 -31.02 -16.99
N SER A 53 13.88 -31.88 -17.43
CA SER A 53 13.84 -32.56 -18.71
C SER A 53 13.46 -34.03 -18.53
N SER A 54 12.43 -34.49 -19.25
CA SER A 54 12.14 -35.92 -19.36
C SER A 54 11.64 -36.27 -20.77
N SER A 55 12.49 -36.99 -21.50
CA SER A 55 12.17 -37.62 -22.78
C SER A 55 11.22 -38.80 -22.63
N GLY A 56 10.32 -39.01 -23.59
CA GLY A 56 9.45 -40.20 -23.63
C GLY A 56 8.61 -40.30 -24.90
N THR A 57 9.12 -40.99 -25.91
CA THR A 57 8.35 -41.56 -27.03
C THR A 57 7.51 -42.75 -26.51
N GLY A 58 6.39 -43.18 -27.09
CA GLY A 58 5.67 -42.76 -28.30
C GLY A 58 4.48 -43.70 -28.60
N VAL A 59 3.54 -43.20 -29.40
CA VAL A 59 2.49 -43.85 -30.23
C VAL A 59 1.88 -45.20 -29.82
N GLY A 60 0.53 -45.22 -29.70
CA GLY A 60 -0.31 -46.41 -29.86
C GLY A 60 -1.81 -46.05 -29.93
N GLU A 61 -2.43 -46.18 -31.11
CA GLU A 61 -3.89 -46.11 -31.30
C GLU A 61 -4.52 -47.53 -31.44
N PRO A 62 -5.81 -47.73 -31.81
CA PRO A 62 -6.86 -47.91 -30.82
C PRO A 62 -7.71 -49.19 -31.04
N THR A 63 -8.58 -49.54 -30.10
CA THR A 63 -9.73 -50.44 -30.37
C THR A 63 -10.96 -50.04 -29.56
N GLU A 64 -12.13 -50.12 -30.19
CA GLU A 64 -13.44 -49.90 -29.55
C GLU A 64 -13.91 -51.13 -28.76
N SER A 65 -14.73 -50.94 -27.73
CA SER A 65 -16.06 -51.58 -27.66
C SER A 65 -16.94 -51.00 -26.54
N LEU A 66 -18.24 -51.03 -26.76
CA LEU A 66 -19.31 -50.47 -25.92
C LEU A 66 -19.62 -51.36 -24.70
N LEU A 67 -20.07 -50.76 -23.58
CA LEU A 67 -21.46 -50.95 -23.06
C LEU A 67 -21.72 -50.26 -21.70
N SER A 68 -22.79 -49.45 -21.69
CA SER A 68 -23.78 -49.25 -20.62
C SER A 68 -23.38 -49.34 -19.13
N SER A 69 -23.47 -48.20 -18.42
CA SER A 69 -24.52 -48.04 -17.39
C SER A 69 -24.69 -46.58 -16.97
N SER A 70 -25.93 -46.10 -17.01
CA SER A 70 -26.29 -44.74 -16.60
C SER A 70 -26.59 -44.69 -15.10
N THR A 71 -25.87 -43.83 -14.38
CA THR A 71 -26.26 -43.39 -13.03
C THR A 71 -26.43 -41.86 -13.04
N PRO A 72 -27.59 -41.33 -12.62
CA PRO A 72 -27.79 -39.88 -12.55
C PRO A 72 -27.05 -39.33 -11.33
N VAL A 73 -25.88 -38.73 -11.56
CA VAL A 73 -25.18 -37.96 -10.53
C VAL A 73 -26.09 -36.82 -10.08
N HIS A 74 -26.60 -36.90 -8.84
CA HIS A 74 -27.33 -35.82 -8.21
C HIS A 74 -26.41 -34.60 -8.07
N SER A 75 -26.63 -33.59 -8.91
CA SER A 75 -26.04 -32.27 -8.76
C SER A 75 -26.60 -31.61 -7.49
N SER A 76 -25.94 -31.85 -6.36
CA SER A 76 -26.25 -31.17 -5.11
C SER A 76 -26.03 -29.66 -5.28
N PRO A 77 -27.07 -28.82 -5.15
CA PRO A 77 -26.88 -27.39 -5.20
C PRO A 77 -26.36 -26.88 -3.83
N LEU A 78 -25.83 -25.65 -3.84
CA LEU A 78 -25.53 -24.81 -2.66
C LEU A 78 -24.21 -25.08 -1.92
N GLY A 79 -23.12 -24.58 -2.51
CA GLY A 79 -22.31 -23.59 -1.81
C GLY A 79 -22.81 -22.19 -2.17
N LYS A 80 -23.79 -21.63 -1.45
CA LYS A 80 -24.01 -20.18 -1.50
C LYS A 80 -22.74 -19.56 -0.90
N LEU A 81 -21.88 -18.97 -1.74
CA LEU A 81 -20.85 -18.08 -1.20
C LEU A 81 -21.57 -17.08 -0.30
N ARG A 82 -21.15 -16.99 0.96
CA ARG A 82 -21.53 -15.86 1.80
C ARG A 82 -21.07 -14.63 1.01
N LYS A 83 -22.03 -13.84 0.53
CA LYS A 83 -21.75 -12.49 0.07
C LYS A 83 -21.29 -11.76 1.33
N VAL A 84 -19.97 -11.67 1.52
CA VAL A 84 -19.40 -10.83 2.57
C VAL A 84 -19.97 -9.42 2.34
N GLY A 85 -20.30 -8.74 3.44
CA GLY A 85 -20.99 -7.46 3.34
C GLY A 85 -20.17 -6.50 2.48
N SER A 86 -20.82 -5.80 1.55
CA SER A 86 -20.15 -4.69 0.86
C SER A 86 -19.67 -3.71 1.93
N MET A 87 -18.37 -3.42 1.91
CA MET A 87 -17.72 -2.54 2.87
C MET A 87 -17.50 -1.18 2.24
N LYS A 88 -17.39 -0.15 3.08
CA LYS A 88 -16.90 1.17 2.66
C LYS A 88 -15.41 1.23 2.93
N ILE A 89 -14.62 1.52 1.90
CA ILE A 89 -13.16 1.50 1.99
C ILE A 89 -12.60 2.84 1.48
N GLY A 90 -11.83 3.51 2.33
CA GLY A 90 -11.07 4.70 1.96
C GLY A 90 -9.66 4.33 1.49
N ILE A 91 -9.17 4.94 0.41
CA ILE A 91 -7.79 4.74 -0.06
C ILE A 91 -7.08 6.09 -0.18
N ILE A 92 -6.12 6.32 0.72
CA ILE A 92 -5.22 7.47 0.75
C ILE A 92 -3.96 7.12 -0.03
N GLY A 93 -3.92 7.51 -1.31
CA GLY A 93 -2.78 7.35 -2.21
C GLY A 93 -3.06 6.42 -3.40
N ALA A 94 -3.41 7.00 -4.55
CA ALA A 94 -3.57 6.25 -5.81
C ALA A 94 -2.23 5.97 -6.54
N GLY A 95 -1.24 5.42 -5.81
CA GLY A 95 -0.01 4.87 -6.40
C GLY A 95 -0.22 3.45 -6.95
N ASN A 96 0.87 2.74 -7.25
CA ASN A 96 0.79 1.37 -7.79
C ASN A 96 -0.01 0.42 -6.87
N ILE A 97 0.23 0.47 -5.54
CA ILE A 97 -0.50 -0.33 -4.54
C ILE A 97 -1.96 0.12 -4.44
N GLY A 98 -2.22 1.37 -4.03
CA GLY A 98 -3.58 1.88 -3.85
C GLY A 98 -4.47 1.84 -5.10
N GLY A 99 -3.92 2.07 -6.29
CA GLY A 99 -4.65 1.93 -7.55
C GLY A 99 -5.06 0.49 -7.85
N ASN A 100 -4.20 -0.48 -7.53
CA ASN A 100 -4.51 -1.90 -7.73
C ASN A 100 -5.43 -2.46 -6.64
N LEU A 101 -5.30 -1.98 -5.40
CA LEU A 101 -6.30 -2.22 -4.35
C LEU A 101 -7.66 -1.64 -4.75
N THR A 102 -7.71 -0.41 -5.30
CA THR A 102 -8.95 0.21 -5.82
C THR A 102 -9.65 -0.73 -6.82
N ARG A 103 -8.92 -1.18 -7.86
CA ARG A 103 -9.42 -2.11 -8.89
C ARG A 103 -9.98 -3.41 -8.30
N ARG A 104 -9.25 -4.03 -7.38
CA ARG A 104 -9.63 -5.34 -6.82
C ARG A 104 -10.80 -5.23 -5.85
N LEU A 105 -10.81 -4.20 -5.02
CA LEU A 105 -11.85 -4.00 -4.00
C LEU A 105 -13.19 -3.57 -4.62
N THR A 106 -13.20 -2.75 -5.67
CA THR A 106 -14.46 -2.50 -6.41
C THR A 106 -14.94 -3.73 -7.17
N ALA A 107 -14.02 -4.52 -7.75
CA ALA A 107 -14.38 -5.77 -8.44
C ALA A 107 -14.98 -6.84 -7.50
N LEU A 108 -14.61 -6.83 -6.21
CA LEU A 108 -15.25 -7.63 -5.15
C LEU A 108 -16.61 -7.06 -4.70
N GLY A 109 -16.95 -5.83 -5.11
CA GLY A 109 -18.22 -5.18 -4.82
C GLY A 109 -18.24 -4.33 -3.54
N HIS A 110 -17.07 -3.92 -3.02
CA HIS A 110 -16.99 -2.92 -1.96
C HIS A 110 -17.16 -1.48 -2.51
N GLU A 111 -17.72 -0.57 -1.70
CA GLU A 111 -17.79 0.86 -2.00
C GLU A 111 -16.42 1.52 -1.72
N VAL A 112 -15.67 1.86 -2.78
CA VAL A 112 -14.33 2.45 -2.63
C VAL A 112 -14.32 3.95 -2.88
N ALA A 113 -13.83 4.73 -1.91
CA ALA A 113 -13.49 6.13 -2.05
C ALA A 113 -11.95 6.28 -2.16
N VAL A 114 -11.46 6.93 -3.21
CA VAL A 114 -10.03 7.01 -3.53
C VAL A 114 -9.53 8.45 -3.63
N ALA A 115 -8.38 8.72 -3.01
CA ALA A 115 -7.76 10.03 -2.95
C ALA A 115 -6.27 9.98 -3.35
N ASN A 116 -5.75 11.12 -3.79
CA ASN A 116 -4.31 11.35 -3.95
C ASN A 116 -3.98 12.83 -3.66
N SER A 117 -2.69 13.16 -3.53
CA SER A 117 -2.22 14.53 -3.22
C SER A 117 -2.38 15.54 -4.37
N ARG A 118 -2.73 15.10 -5.58
CA ARG A 118 -2.98 15.97 -6.75
C ARG A 118 -4.47 16.33 -6.90
N GLY A 119 -5.34 15.74 -6.08
CA GLY A 119 -6.77 16.02 -6.03
C GLY A 119 -7.62 15.14 -6.97
N PRO A 120 -8.96 15.14 -6.75
CA PRO A 120 -9.87 14.13 -7.31
C PRO A 120 -9.92 14.11 -8.84
N HIS A 121 -9.79 15.28 -9.46
CA HIS A 121 -9.79 15.45 -10.92
C HIS A 121 -8.64 14.72 -11.63
N THR A 122 -7.61 14.29 -10.91
CA THR A 122 -6.52 13.47 -11.48
C THR A 122 -6.79 11.96 -11.45
N LEU A 123 -7.95 11.55 -10.92
CA LEU A 123 -8.35 10.14 -10.75
C LEU A 123 -9.46 9.71 -11.73
N THR A 124 -9.91 10.58 -12.64
CA THR A 124 -11.02 10.33 -13.57
C THR A 124 -10.91 8.99 -14.28
N ALA A 125 -9.76 8.68 -14.89
CA ALA A 125 -9.54 7.42 -15.59
C ALA A 125 -9.65 6.19 -14.67
N LEU A 126 -9.17 6.28 -13.42
CA LEU A 126 -9.30 5.19 -12.44
C LEU A 126 -10.76 5.02 -12.00
N ALA A 127 -11.51 6.11 -11.86
CA ALA A 127 -12.92 6.09 -11.51
C ALA A 127 -13.79 5.50 -12.63
N GLU A 128 -13.55 5.91 -13.88
CA GLU A 128 -14.19 5.38 -15.08
C GLU A 128 -13.90 3.88 -15.27
N GLU A 129 -12.67 3.44 -14.99
CA GLU A 129 -12.27 2.03 -15.03
C GLU A 129 -12.93 1.18 -13.95
N THR A 130 -13.03 1.69 -12.71
CA THR A 130 -13.30 0.86 -11.52
C THR A 130 -14.65 1.08 -10.85
N GLY A 131 -15.35 2.18 -11.15
CA GLY A 131 -16.51 2.64 -10.39
C GLY A 131 -16.19 3.24 -9.01
N ALA A 132 -14.92 3.32 -8.61
CA ALA A 132 -14.53 3.99 -7.37
C ALA A 132 -14.81 5.50 -7.41
N LYS A 133 -15.08 6.10 -6.26
CA LYS A 133 -15.37 7.54 -6.14
C LYS A 133 -14.09 8.35 -5.83
N PRO A 134 -13.63 9.25 -6.72
CA PRO A 134 -12.59 10.22 -6.39
C PRO A 134 -13.08 11.19 -5.31
N VAL A 135 -12.27 11.39 -4.27
CA VAL A 135 -12.57 12.34 -3.18
C VAL A 135 -11.30 13.07 -2.71
N PRO A 136 -11.42 14.25 -2.07
CA PRO A 136 -10.33 14.83 -1.30
C PRO A 136 -9.83 13.85 -0.24
N ALA A 137 -8.54 13.92 0.13
CA ALA A 137 -7.96 13.01 1.12
C ALA A 137 -8.69 13.10 2.49
N SER A 138 -9.16 14.29 2.87
CA SER A 138 -9.98 14.55 4.06
C SER A 138 -11.40 13.96 4.02
N GLU A 139 -11.82 13.35 2.90
CA GLU A 139 -13.14 12.71 2.75
C GLU A 139 -13.05 11.19 2.54
N ALA A 140 -11.87 10.63 2.26
CA ALA A 140 -11.74 9.22 1.93
C ALA A 140 -12.12 8.28 3.07
N ALA A 141 -11.93 8.69 4.32
CA ALA A 141 -12.35 7.90 5.49
C ALA A 141 -13.86 7.97 5.78
N ARG A 142 -14.63 8.88 5.17
CA ARG A 142 -16.02 9.16 5.58
C ARG A 142 -16.94 7.93 5.46
N GLY A 143 -17.33 7.37 6.60
CA GLY A 143 -18.13 6.16 6.74
C GLY A 143 -17.38 4.87 6.37
N ALA A 144 -16.06 4.94 6.18
CA ALA A 144 -15.23 3.79 5.84
C ALA A 144 -15.03 2.87 7.05
N GLN A 145 -15.16 1.56 6.82
CA GLN A 145 -14.86 0.49 7.77
C GLN A 145 -13.39 0.09 7.71
N VAL A 146 -12.74 0.33 6.56
CA VAL A 146 -11.30 0.16 6.36
C VAL A 146 -10.74 1.40 5.67
N VAL A 147 -9.60 1.92 6.12
CA VAL A 147 -8.86 3.01 5.46
C VAL A 147 -7.46 2.52 5.14
N VAL A 148 -7.03 2.62 3.88
CA VAL A 148 -5.69 2.24 3.43
C VAL A 148 -4.83 3.49 3.28
N VAL A 149 -3.76 3.58 4.07
CA VAL A 149 -2.70 4.59 3.94
C VAL A 149 -1.56 3.98 3.13
N THR A 150 -1.40 4.45 1.89
CA THR A 150 -0.45 3.93 0.89
C THR A 150 0.32 5.07 0.22
N VAL A 151 0.82 6.00 1.03
CA VAL A 151 1.67 7.13 0.63
C VAL A 151 3.15 6.86 0.97
N PRO A 152 4.11 7.58 0.35
CA PRO A 152 5.50 7.61 0.82
C PRO A 152 5.58 7.98 2.31
N LEU A 153 6.46 7.33 3.07
CA LEU A 153 6.55 7.55 4.52
C LEU A 153 6.82 9.01 4.88
N LYS A 154 7.69 9.70 4.13
CA LYS A 154 7.93 11.13 4.34
C LYS A 154 6.71 12.05 4.15
N ALA A 155 5.64 11.56 3.53
CA ALA A 155 4.42 12.31 3.26
C ALA A 155 3.27 11.98 4.23
N VAL A 156 3.49 11.08 5.21
CA VAL A 156 2.52 10.84 6.30
C VAL A 156 2.29 12.09 7.16
N PRO A 157 3.30 12.90 7.53
CA PRO A 157 3.10 14.13 8.28
C PRO A 157 2.39 15.25 7.48
N ASP A 158 2.34 15.12 6.15
CA ASP A 158 1.67 16.06 5.23
C ASP A 158 0.21 15.63 4.93
N LEU A 159 -0.30 14.57 5.57
CA LEU A 159 -1.70 14.18 5.45
C LEU A 159 -2.60 15.25 6.10
N PRO A 160 -3.81 15.52 5.56
CA PRO A 160 -4.69 16.53 6.15
C PRO A 160 -5.04 16.21 7.61
N ASP A 161 -5.04 17.23 8.47
CA ASP A 161 -5.59 17.12 9.83
C ASP A 161 -7.01 16.54 9.77
N GLY A 162 -7.29 15.55 10.63
CA GLY A 162 -8.60 14.90 10.66
C GLY A 162 -8.94 14.10 9.39
N PHE A 163 -7.98 13.62 8.59
CA PHE A 163 -8.31 12.81 7.40
C PHE A 163 -9.04 11.49 7.70
N LEU A 164 -8.99 11.03 8.96
CA LEU A 164 -9.75 9.90 9.49
C LEU A 164 -11.12 10.29 10.07
N ASP A 165 -11.46 11.59 10.10
CA ASP A 165 -12.70 12.08 10.71
C ASP A 165 -13.93 11.53 9.99
N GLY A 166 -14.88 11.05 10.78
CA GLY A 166 -16.08 10.40 10.27
C GLY A 166 -15.85 9.01 9.69
N ALA A 167 -14.69 8.37 9.91
CA ALA A 167 -14.57 6.92 9.80
C ALA A 167 -15.64 6.19 10.63
N ALA A 168 -15.95 4.95 10.25
CA ALA A 168 -16.84 4.12 11.05
C ALA A 168 -16.22 3.85 12.44
N GLU A 169 -17.06 3.67 13.46
CA GLU A 169 -16.58 3.28 14.78
C GLU A 169 -15.82 1.94 14.71
N GLY A 170 -14.58 1.92 15.20
CA GLY A 170 -13.70 0.74 15.10
C GLY A 170 -13.14 0.46 13.71
N ALA A 171 -13.11 1.45 12.80
CA ALA A 171 -12.51 1.28 11.47
C ALA A 171 -11.03 0.86 11.53
N ALA A 172 -10.66 -0.12 10.70
CA ALA A 172 -9.28 -0.58 10.61
C ALA A 172 -8.46 0.33 9.67
N VAL A 173 -7.30 0.81 10.13
CA VAL A 173 -6.36 1.56 9.28
C VAL A 173 -5.23 0.65 8.84
N ILE A 174 -5.10 0.41 7.55
CA ILE A 174 -4.01 -0.37 6.95
C ILE A 174 -2.86 0.56 6.57
N ASP A 175 -1.68 0.33 7.12
CA ASP A 175 -0.43 0.94 6.66
C ASP A 175 0.29 -0.01 5.68
N THR A 176 0.45 0.42 4.43
CA THR A 176 1.26 -0.31 3.42
C THR A 176 2.67 0.26 3.29
N GLY A 177 3.07 1.13 4.21
CA GLY A 177 4.31 1.88 4.20
C GLY A 177 5.56 1.04 4.39
N ASN A 178 6.65 1.54 3.82
CA ASN A 178 8.03 1.03 3.88
C ASN A 178 8.96 2.24 3.93
N TYR A 179 10.09 2.17 4.64
CA TYR A 179 11.05 3.27 4.69
C TYR A 179 12.19 3.10 3.67
N TYR A 180 12.36 4.11 2.82
CA TYR A 180 13.35 4.17 1.76
C TYR A 180 14.26 5.40 1.94
N PRO A 181 15.23 5.35 2.87
CA PRO A 181 16.00 6.51 3.30
C PRO A 181 16.71 7.23 2.14
N GLN A 182 17.42 6.47 1.30
CA GLN A 182 18.28 7.01 0.26
C GLN A 182 17.51 7.34 -1.03
N GLN A 183 16.46 6.58 -1.33
CA GLN A 183 15.80 6.60 -2.63
C GLN A 183 14.54 7.48 -2.67
N ARG A 184 13.90 7.74 -1.52
CA ARG A 184 12.59 8.40 -1.48
C ARG A 184 12.35 9.31 -0.28
N ASP A 185 12.58 8.82 0.93
CA ASP A 185 12.04 9.41 2.16
C ASP A 185 13.01 10.39 2.84
N GLY A 186 14.32 10.24 2.66
CA GLY A 186 15.31 10.97 3.44
C GLY A 186 15.44 10.44 4.87
N ARG A 187 16.27 11.07 5.70
CA ARG A 187 16.49 10.63 7.09
C ARG A 187 15.26 10.91 7.98
N ILE A 188 14.68 9.87 8.57
CA ILE A 188 13.64 9.96 9.61
C ILE A 188 14.26 9.45 10.91
N ALA A 189 14.69 10.39 11.77
CA ALA A 189 15.51 10.09 12.95
C ALA A 189 14.91 8.98 13.83
N ALA A 190 13.64 9.06 14.20
CA ALA A 190 12.99 8.06 15.05
C ALA A 190 13.06 6.62 14.49
N ILE A 191 13.02 6.44 13.17
CA ILE A 191 13.11 5.12 12.54
C ILE A 191 14.57 4.65 12.48
N GLU A 192 15.52 5.56 12.21
CA GLU A 192 16.96 5.27 12.31
C GLU A 192 17.40 4.91 13.74
N ASP A 193 16.74 5.49 14.74
CA ASP A 193 16.94 5.24 16.17
C ASP A 193 16.19 3.98 16.67
N GLY A 194 15.60 3.20 15.75
CA GLY A 194 15.05 1.85 16.01
C GLY A 194 13.52 1.73 16.10
N LEU A 195 12.76 2.79 15.89
CA LEU A 195 11.29 2.70 15.87
C LEU A 195 10.80 1.97 14.60
N PRO A 196 9.93 0.95 14.69
CA PRO A 196 9.33 0.34 13.51
C PRO A 196 8.55 1.35 12.67
N GLU A 197 8.59 1.18 11.34
CA GLU A 197 7.97 2.08 10.38
C GLU A 197 6.51 2.39 10.68
N SER A 198 5.72 1.36 10.94
CA SER A 198 4.27 1.51 11.12
C SER A 198 3.93 2.00 12.52
N ARG A 199 4.80 1.78 13.52
CA ARG A 199 4.77 2.51 14.80
C ARG A 199 5.06 4.00 14.63
N TRP A 200 5.94 4.37 13.70
CA TRP A 200 6.13 5.77 13.34
C TRP A 200 4.88 6.34 12.66
N THR A 201 4.30 5.63 11.67
CA THR A 201 3.03 6.00 11.02
C THR A 201 1.91 6.22 12.04
N GLU A 202 1.67 5.26 12.94
CA GLU A 202 0.69 5.32 14.04
C GLU A 202 0.84 6.59 14.89
N ARG A 203 2.07 6.95 15.26
CA ARG A 203 2.37 8.17 16.02
C ARG A 203 2.15 9.46 15.23
N GLN A 204 2.36 9.44 13.90
CA GLN A 204 2.09 10.63 13.06
C GLN A 204 0.59 10.86 12.89
N ILE A 205 -0.20 9.79 12.68
CA ILE A 205 -1.65 9.92 12.40
C ILE A 205 -2.53 9.90 13.66
N GLY A 206 -1.96 9.56 14.83
CA GLY A 206 -2.69 9.53 16.11
C GLY A 206 -3.72 8.40 16.23
N HIS A 207 -3.62 7.35 15.42
CA HIS A 207 -4.60 6.26 15.35
C HIS A 207 -3.89 4.91 15.17
N PRO A 208 -4.34 3.83 15.85
CA PRO A 208 -3.80 2.47 15.66
C PRO A 208 -3.81 2.03 14.19
N VAL A 209 -2.76 1.32 13.77
CA VAL A 209 -2.65 0.79 12.39
C VAL A 209 -2.33 -0.71 12.36
N ILE A 210 -2.67 -1.33 11.24
CA ILE A 210 -2.31 -2.70 10.88
C ILE A 210 -1.33 -2.64 9.70
N LYS A 211 -0.11 -3.16 9.84
CA LYS A 211 0.86 -3.24 8.73
C LYS A 211 0.55 -4.45 7.86
N ALA A 212 0.21 -4.21 6.59
CA ALA A 212 -0.06 -5.25 5.59
C ALA A 212 0.29 -4.76 4.17
N PHE A 213 0.36 -5.67 3.20
CA PHE A 213 0.75 -5.41 1.79
C PHE A 213 2.14 -4.77 1.56
N ASN A 214 2.86 -4.37 2.59
CA ASN A 214 4.09 -3.60 2.46
C ASN A 214 5.19 -4.38 1.71
N GLY A 215 5.28 -5.70 1.90
CA GLY A 215 6.18 -6.58 1.14
C GLY A 215 5.63 -7.08 -0.20
N THR A 216 4.43 -6.69 -0.61
CA THR A 216 3.74 -7.24 -1.79
C THR A 216 4.02 -6.41 -3.04
N TYR A 217 4.40 -7.06 -4.15
CA TYR A 217 4.51 -6.36 -5.43
C TYR A 217 3.14 -5.87 -5.89
N ALA A 218 3.05 -4.62 -6.37
CA ALA A 218 1.78 -4.06 -6.80
C ALA A 218 1.09 -4.87 -7.91
N GLN A 219 1.84 -5.54 -8.79
CA GLN A 219 1.27 -6.40 -9.82
C GLN A 219 0.75 -7.74 -9.28
N ASP A 220 1.26 -8.24 -8.15
CA ASP A 220 0.75 -9.47 -7.54
C ASP A 220 -0.68 -9.25 -7.03
N ILE A 221 -1.00 -8.06 -6.50
CA ILE A 221 -2.37 -7.66 -6.09
C ILE A 221 -3.39 -7.90 -7.22
N LEU A 222 -3.01 -7.69 -8.48
CA LEU A 222 -3.87 -7.98 -9.64
C LEU A 222 -3.83 -9.46 -10.05
N ASN A 223 -2.64 -10.05 -10.10
CA ASN A 223 -2.37 -11.27 -10.87
C ASN A 223 -2.28 -12.56 -10.03
N ARG A 224 -2.10 -12.46 -8.71
CA ARG A 224 -1.85 -13.62 -7.82
C ARG A 224 -2.98 -13.97 -6.87
N GLY A 225 -4.04 -13.17 -6.78
CA GLY A 225 -5.21 -13.52 -5.98
C GLY A 225 -5.83 -14.86 -6.43
N ARG A 226 -5.85 -15.85 -5.54
CA ARG A 226 -6.45 -17.19 -5.75
C ARG A 226 -7.57 -17.46 -4.74
N PRO A 227 -8.55 -18.34 -5.08
CA PRO A 227 -9.53 -18.82 -4.12
C PRO A 227 -8.87 -19.43 -2.86
N GLN A 228 -9.54 -19.28 -1.73
CA GLN A 228 -9.13 -19.89 -0.46
C GLN A 228 -8.88 -21.40 -0.61
N GLY A 229 -7.82 -21.91 0.02
CA GLY A 229 -7.44 -23.33 -0.06
C GLY A 229 -6.73 -23.75 -1.36
N THR A 230 -6.44 -22.82 -2.28
CA THR A 230 -5.57 -23.12 -3.44
C THR A 230 -4.14 -23.44 -2.95
N PRO A 231 -3.54 -24.58 -3.32
CA PRO A 231 -2.15 -24.90 -2.94
C PRO A 231 -1.16 -23.86 -3.45
N GLY A 232 -0.19 -23.46 -2.62
CA GLY A 232 0.82 -22.45 -2.97
C GLY A 232 0.25 -21.03 -3.15
N ARG A 233 -0.91 -20.73 -2.55
CA ARG A 233 -1.47 -19.38 -2.49
C ARG A 233 -0.52 -18.49 -1.68
N GLN A 234 -0.19 -17.32 -2.23
CA GLN A 234 0.74 -16.40 -1.60
C GLN A 234 0.16 -15.90 -0.27
N ALA A 235 0.98 -15.94 0.78
CA ALA A 235 0.63 -15.42 2.09
C ALA A 235 1.22 -14.03 2.33
N LEU A 236 0.50 -13.18 3.07
CA LEU A 236 0.93 -11.85 3.49
C LEU A 236 1.10 -11.80 5.01
N PRO A 237 2.21 -11.27 5.55
CA PRO A 237 2.36 -11.04 6.99
C PRO A 237 1.56 -9.81 7.42
N VAL A 238 0.87 -9.91 8.56
CA VAL A 238 -0.04 -8.89 9.09
C VAL A 238 0.28 -8.63 10.57
N ALA A 239 0.76 -7.43 10.88
CA ALA A 239 1.14 -7.00 12.24
C ALA A 239 0.21 -5.89 12.75
N GLY A 240 -0.11 -5.89 14.05
CA GLY A 240 -0.92 -4.85 14.68
C GLY A 240 -1.42 -5.24 16.06
N ASP A 241 -1.82 -4.24 16.86
CA ASP A 241 -2.17 -4.47 18.27
C ASP A 241 -3.67 -4.70 18.52
N ASP A 242 -4.54 -4.05 17.75
CA ASP A 242 -5.98 -4.26 17.85
C ASP A 242 -6.35 -5.59 17.17
N PRO A 243 -6.84 -6.61 17.91
CA PRO A 243 -7.15 -7.92 17.35
C PRO A 243 -8.39 -7.90 16.44
N LYS A 244 -9.34 -6.98 16.65
CA LYS A 244 -10.54 -6.84 15.81
C LYS A 244 -10.17 -6.20 14.48
N ALA A 245 -9.43 -5.08 14.53
CA ALA A 245 -8.96 -4.42 13.32
C ALA A 245 -8.02 -5.34 12.52
N LYS A 246 -7.11 -6.06 13.18
CA LYS A 246 -6.26 -7.05 12.53
C LYS A 246 -7.08 -8.15 11.85
N GLN A 247 -8.09 -8.71 12.52
CA GLN A 247 -8.91 -9.77 11.92
C GLN A 247 -9.68 -9.26 10.69
N ALA A 248 -10.29 -8.07 10.75
CA ALA A 248 -10.97 -7.47 9.61
C ALA A 248 -10.03 -7.25 8.40
N VAL A 249 -8.78 -6.85 8.64
CA VAL A 249 -7.75 -6.73 7.60
C VAL A 249 -7.35 -8.10 7.04
N ARG A 250 -7.24 -9.14 7.88
CA ARG A 250 -6.92 -10.50 7.44
C ARG A 250 -8.04 -11.11 6.59
N ASP A 251 -9.30 -10.89 6.97
CA ASP A 251 -10.48 -11.32 6.21
C ASP A 251 -10.51 -10.63 4.83
N LEU A 252 -10.24 -9.32 4.76
CA LEU A 252 -10.16 -8.59 3.50
C LEU A 252 -9.02 -9.07 2.58
N ILE A 253 -7.87 -9.48 3.15
CA ILE A 253 -6.77 -10.06 2.39
C ILE A 253 -7.15 -11.44 1.82
N ASP A 254 -7.93 -12.23 2.57
CA ASP A 254 -8.49 -13.50 2.09
C ASP A 254 -9.48 -13.28 0.92
N GLU A 255 -10.38 -12.29 1.03
CA GLU A 255 -11.28 -11.90 -0.08
C GLU A 255 -10.52 -11.45 -1.33
N LEU A 256 -9.41 -10.71 -1.17
CA LEU A 256 -8.53 -10.31 -2.27
C LEU A 256 -7.81 -11.48 -2.95
N GLY A 257 -7.72 -12.62 -2.27
CA GLY A 257 -7.19 -13.87 -2.81
C GLY A 257 -5.84 -14.32 -2.24
N PHE A 258 -5.47 -13.88 -1.04
CA PHE A 258 -4.19 -14.21 -0.41
C PHE A 258 -4.37 -14.84 0.97
N ASP A 259 -3.46 -15.72 1.38
CA ASP A 259 -3.40 -16.20 2.76
C ASP A 259 -2.80 -15.12 3.68
N THR A 260 -2.93 -15.30 5.00
CA THR A 260 -2.32 -14.37 5.98
C THR A 260 -1.63 -15.07 7.14
N VAL A 261 -0.48 -14.53 7.52
CA VAL A 261 0.26 -14.90 8.73
C VAL A 261 0.16 -13.73 9.72
N ASP A 262 -0.33 -13.97 10.94
CA ASP A 262 -0.22 -12.97 12.01
C ASP A 262 1.25 -12.88 12.43
N SER A 263 1.89 -11.74 12.18
CA SER A 263 3.29 -11.48 12.51
C SER A 263 3.48 -10.80 13.88
N GLY A 264 2.40 -10.65 14.66
CA GLY A 264 2.41 -10.16 16.04
C GLY A 264 1.83 -8.76 16.21
N GLY A 265 2.25 -8.09 17.29
CA GLY A 265 1.95 -6.67 17.54
C GLY A 265 2.69 -5.76 16.56
N LEU A 266 2.35 -4.48 16.52
CA LEU A 266 2.97 -3.53 15.59
C LEU A 266 4.45 -3.27 15.91
N ASP A 267 4.88 -3.49 17.16
CA ASP A 267 6.31 -3.48 17.52
C ASP A 267 7.09 -4.64 16.87
N GLU A 268 6.46 -5.76 16.54
CA GLU A 268 7.10 -6.88 15.81
C GLU A 268 7.05 -6.70 14.28
N SER A 269 6.41 -5.63 13.80
CA SER A 269 6.32 -5.34 12.37
C SER A 269 7.67 -5.03 11.72
N TRP A 270 8.76 -4.93 12.50
CA TRP A 270 10.12 -4.81 11.98
C TRP A 270 10.50 -6.01 11.11
N ARG A 271 9.97 -7.21 11.41
CA ARG A 271 10.26 -8.49 10.74
C ARG A 271 9.83 -8.55 9.28
N GLN A 272 8.98 -7.61 8.84
CA GLN A 272 8.47 -7.51 7.47
C GLN A 272 8.87 -6.23 6.73
N GLN A 273 9.80 -5.44 7.29
CA GLN A 273 10.31 -4.21 6.66
C GLN A 273 11.28 -4.52 5.51
N PRO A 274 11.60 -3.54 4.65
CA PRO A 274 12.65 -3.68 3.64
C PRO A 274 13.97 -4.19 4.22
N GLY A 275 14.64 -5.08 3.48
CA GLY A 275 15.88 -5.76 3.91
C GLY A 275 15.68 -7.03 4.75
N THR A 276 14.44 -7.36 5.16
CA THR A 276 14.14 -8.64 5.85
C THR A 276 13.80 -9.77 4.85
N PRO A 277 13.97 -11.06 5.21
CA PRO A 277 13.78 -12.18 4.26
C PRO A 277 12.36 -12.32 3.70
N VAL A 278 11.34 -11.84 4.43
CA VAL A 278 9.94 -11.89 3.98
C VAL A 278 9.59 -10.77 3.00
N TYR A 279 10.43 -9.73 2.92
CA TYR A 279 10.17 -8.56 2.09
C TYR A 279 10.30 -8.89 0.59
N GLY A 280 9.22 -8.73 -0.17
CA GLY A 280 9.18 -9.20 -1.56
C GLY A 280 8.98 -10.71 -1.71
N SER A 281 8.65 -11.43 -0.63
CA SER A 281 8.34 -12.87 -0.73
C SER A 281 6.99 -13.10 -1.43
N GLN A 282 6.97 -14.13 -2.28
CA GLN A 282 5.78 -14.63 -2.98
C GLN A 282 5.39 -16.04 -2.50
N GLY A 283 5.95 -16.48 -1.38
CA GLY A 283 5.71 -17.79 -0.78
C GLY A 283 4.33 -17.94 -0.13
N ASP A 284 4.01 -19.17 0.21
CA ASP A 284 2.84 -19.56 1.00
C ASP A 284 3.06 -19.34 2.52
N VAL A 285 2.09 -19.79 3.33
CA VAL A 285 2.10 -19.64 4.79
C VAL A 285 3.41 -20.14 5.41
N ASP A 286 3.86 -21.35 5.05
CA ASP A 286 5.07 -21.95 5.63
C ASP A 286 6.33 -21.17 5.24
N ALA A 287 6.43 -20.74 3.98
CA ALA A 287 7.53 -19.90 3.51
C ALA A 287 7.56 -18.53 4.20
N ILE A 288 6.40 -17.91 4.45
CA ILE A 288 6.30 -16.62 5.14
C ILE A 288 6.61 -16.76 6.64
N VAL A 289 6.11 -17.79 7.32
CA VAL A 289 6.46 -18.09 8.72
C VAL A 289 7.96 -18.29 8.88
N LYS A 290 8.57 -19.09 7.99
CA LYS A 290 10.02 -19.29 7.97
C LYS A 290 10.77 -17.97 7.77
N ALA A 291 10.41 -17.18 6.77
CA ALA A 291 11.07 -15.92 6.45
C ALA A 291 10.95 -14.86 7.58
N LEU A 292 9.82 -14.83 8.30
CA LEU A 292 9.64 -14.00 9.50
C LEU A 292 10.52 -14.45 10.67
N SER A 293 10.78 -15.75 10.82
CA SER A 293 11.64 -16.30 11.87
C SER A 293 13.15 -16.07 11.61
N GLU A 294 13.51 -15.87 10.34
CA GLU A 294 14.89 -15.61 9.89
C GLU A 294 15.23 -14.10 9.81
N ALA A 295 14.30 -13.23 10.19
CA ALA A 295 14.49 -11.78 10.15
C ALA A 295 15.45 -11.26 11.24
N SER A 296 16.29 -10.29 10.88
CA SER A 296 17.14 -9.53 11.81
C SER A 296 16.59 -8.11 12.03
N GLN A 297 16.74 -7.59 13.25
CA GLN A 297 16.47 -6.17 13.56
C GLN A 297 17.53 -5.24 12.94
N GLU A 298 18.69 -5.76 12.58
CA GLU A 298 19.75 -4.98 11.95
C GLU A 298 19.39 -4.65 10.49
N ARG A 299 19.09 -3.38 10.22
CA ARG A 299 19.02 -2.86 8.85
C ARG A 299 20.40 -2.83 8.22
N THR A 300 20.52 -3.34 7.00
CA THR A 300 21.75 -3.25 6.21
C THR A 300 21.98 -1.81 5.71
N ALA A 301 23.19 -1.51 5.22
CA ALA A 301 23.57 -0.17 4.75
C ALA A 301 22.70 0.37 3.58
N GLU A 302 22.02 -0.48 2.82
CA GLU A 302 21.06 -0.08 1.78
C GLU A 302 19.76 0.53 2.36
N TRP A 303 19.40 0.12 3.58
CA TRP A 303 18.14 0.44 4.26
C TRP A 303 18.33 1.41 5.44
N ARG A 304 19.44 2.16 5.46
CA ARG A 304 19.76 3.24 6.42
C ARG A 304 20.07 4.57 5.72
N ALA A 305 20.00 5.67 6.47
CA ALA A 305 20.20 7.05 5.98
C ALA A 305 21.60 7.62 6.29
#